data_AF-A0A519M1Z9-F1
#
_entry.id   AF-A0A519M1Z9-F1
#
_cell.length_a   1.000
_cell.length_b   1.000
_cell.length_c   1.000
_cell.angle_alpha   90.00
_cell.angle_beta   90.00
_cell.angle_gamma   90.00
#
_symmetry.space_group_name_H-M   'P 1'
#
loop_
_entity.id
_entity.type
_entity.pdbx_description
1 polymer ?
#
loop_
_entity_poly.entity_id
_entity_poly.type
_entity_poly.pdbx_seq_one_letter_code
_entity_poly.pdbx_strand_id
1 'polypeptide(L)' 'MSRYADFYRQSINQRDAFWAEQAQLIDWHTPPQQVCDYSNPPFARWFVGGTT' A
#
# COMPACT_ATOMS: atom_id res chain seq x y z
N MET A 1 8.87 9.23 -22.57
CA MET A 1 8.94 9.83 -21.21
C MET A 1 7.53 10.00 -20.66
N SER A 2 6.94 8.94 -20.10
CA SER A 2 5.63 8.96 -19.40
C SER A 2 5.53 7.94 -18.26
N ARG A 3 6.45 6.96 -18.20
CA ARG A 3 6.41 5.85 -17.23
C ARG A 3 6.29 6.29 -15.76
N TYR A 4 6.93 7.39 -15.36
CA TYR A 4 6.81 7.91 -13.99
C TYR A 4 5.41 8.50 -13.71
N ALA A 5 4.84 9.25 -14.65
CA ALA A 5 3.53 9.87 -14.48
C ALA A 5 2.43 8.80 -14.41
N ASP A 6 2.53 7.77 -15.25
CA ASP A 6 1.60 6.64 -15.24
C ASP A 6 1.72 5.82 -13.94
N PHE A 7 2.96 5.58 -13.47
CA PHE A 7 3.24 4.91 -12.19
C PHE A 7 2.72 5.69 -10.98
N TYR A 8 2.93 7.02 -10.97
CA TYR A 8 2.40 7.89 -9.93
C TYR A 8 0.87 7.94 -9.93
N ARG A 9 0.24 7.98 -11.12
CA ARG A 9 -1.22 7.90 -11.23
C ARG A 9 -1.77 6.58 -10.70
N GLN A 10 -1.09 5.47 -10.98
CA GLN A 10 -1.48 4.16 -10.48
C GLN A 10 -1.37 4.07 -8.96
N SER A 11 -0.33 4.62 -8.34
CA SER A 11 -0.17 4.61 -6.88
C SER A 11 -1.25 5.41 -6.13
N ILE A 12 -1.90 6.37 -6.80
CA ILE A 12 -3.02 7.14 -6.23
C ILE A 12 -4.37 6.49 -6.53
N ASN A 13 -4.63 6.17 -7.80
CA ASN A 13 -5.92 5.63 -8.25
C ASN A 13 -6.14 4.20 -7.76
N GLN A 14 -5.08 3.40 -7.70
CA GLN A 14 -5.09 2.00 -7.28
C GLN A 14 -4.16 1.80 -6.09
N ARG A 15 -4.25 2.69 -5.10
CA ARG A 15 -3.35 2.70 -3.94
C ARG A 15 -3.24 1.33 -3.26
N ASP A 16 -4.35 0.64 -3.05
CA ASP A 16 -4.36 -0.61 -2.29
C ASP A 16 -3.63 -1.73 -3.04
N ALA A 17 -3.92 -1.89 -4.33
CA ALA A 17 -3.25 -2.89 -5.18
C ALA A 17 -1.77 -2.55 -5.38
N PHE A 18 -1.47 -1.29 -5.68
CA PHE A 18 -0.10 -0.83 -5.91
C PHE A 18 0.76 -1.03 -4.66
N TRP A 19 0.30 -0.58 -3.50
CA TRP A 19 1.04 -0.73 -2.24
C TRP A 19 1.03 -2.17 -1.72
N ALA A 20 0.03 -3.00 -2.07
CA ALA A 20 0.06 -4.45 -1.81
C ALA A 20 1.24 -5.11 -2.52
N GLU A 21 1.43 -4.81 -3.81
CA GLU A 21 2.55 -5.33 -4.60
C GLU A 21 3.89 -4.86 -4.03
N GLN A 22 3.99 -3.57 -3.64
CA GLN A 22 5.21 -3.06 -3.02
C GLN A 22 5.48 -3.70 -1.65
N ALA A 23 4.43 -4.04 -0.88
CA ALA A 23 4.58 -4.70 0.40
C ALA A 23 5.19 -6.10 0.28
N GLN A 24 4.99 -6.79 -0.84
CA GLN A 24 5.58 -8.12 -1.07
C GLN A 24 7.12 -8.09 -1.17
N LEU A 25 7.71 -6.92 -1.41
CA LEU A 25 9.16 -6.74 -1.45
C LEU A 25 9.79 -6.60 -0.06
N ILE A 26 8.98 -6.52 0.99
CA ILE A 26 9.43 -6.42 2.38
C ILE A 26 9.42 -7.81 2.99
N ASP A 27 10.48 -8.15 3.73
CA ASP A 27 10.56 -9.38 4.51
C ASP A 27 9.71 -9.27 5.77
N TRP A 28 8.43 -9.62 5.65
CA TRP A 28 7.52 -9.65 6.79
C TRP A 28 7.66 -10.96 7.58
N HIS A 29 7.66 -10.85 8.91
CA HIS A 29 7.37 -11.98 9.78
C HIS A 29 5.91 -12.42 9.66
N THR A 30 4.97 -11.47 9.54
CA THR A 30 3.57 -11.73 9.23
C THR A 30 3.11 -10.73 8.17
N PRO A 31 2.65 -11.19 7.00
CA PRO A 31 2.21 -10.28 5.95
C PRO A 31 0.97 -9.49 6.39
N PRO A 32 0.87 -8.20 6.04
CA PRO A 32 -0.28 -7.38 6.39
C PRO A 32 -1.55 -7.89 5.73
N GLN A 33 -2.66 -7.94 6.48
CA GLN A 33 -3.95 -8.37 5.93
C GLN A 33 -4.68 -7.22 5.21
N GLN A 34 -4.35 -5.97 5.55
CA GLN A 34 -4.93 -4.79 4.92
C GLN A 34 -3.88 -3.72 4.66
N VAL A 35 -3.80 -3.25 3.41
CA VAL A 35 -2.76 -2.30 2.97
C VAL A 35 -3.06 -0.89 3.43
N CYS A 36 -4.29 -0.42 3.25
CA CYS A 36 -4.73 0.90 3.70
C CYS A 36 -6.05 0.75 4.43
N ASP A 37 -6.08 1.19 5.68
CA ASP A 37 -7.29 1.33 6.46
C ASP A 37 -7.58 2.81 6.67
N TYR A 38 -8.58 3.29 5.93
CA TYR A 38 -9.10 4.65 6.01
C TYR A 38 -10.47 4.70 6.70
N SER A 39 -10.83 3.67 7.47
CA SER A 39 -12.14 3.59 8.14
C SER A 39 -12.36 4.67 9.23
N ASN A 40 -11.28 5.27 9.76
CA ASN A 40 -11.36 6.29 10.81
C ASN A 40 -10.53 7.55 10.49
N PRO A 41 -11.01 8.45 9.61
CA PRO A 41 -10.36 9.73 9.34
C PRO A 41 -10.19 10.56 10.64
N PRO A 42 -9.07 11.27 10.85
CA PRO A 42 -7.97 11.57 9.92
C PRO A 42 -6.84 10.53 9.89
N PHE A 43 -6.96 9.43 10.64
CA PHE A 43 -5.87 8.48 10.85
C PHE A 43 -5.95 7.32 9.85
N ALA A 44 -5.22 7.44 8.74
CA ALA A 44 -4.99 6.32 7.84
C ALA A 44 -3.97 5.35 8.46
N ARG A 45 -4.33 4.07 8.61
CA ARG A 45 -3.36 3.02 8.99
C ARG A 45 -2.90 2.29 7.74
N TRP A 46 -1.60 2.10 7.62
CA TRP A 46 -1.00 1.35 6.51
C TRP A 46 -0.44 0.02 7.00
N PHE A 47 -0.54 -1.02 6.17
CA PHE A 47 -0.06 -2.38 6.44
C PHE A 47 -0.57 -2.95 7.77
N VAL A 48 -1.88 -2.85 7.99
CA VAL A 48 -2.53 -3.28 9.23
C VAL A 48 -2.37 -4.79 9.43
N GLY A 49 -1.91 -5.13 10.63
CA GLY A 49 -1.67 -6.52 11.06
C GLY A 49 -0.41 -7.16 10.46
N GLY A 50 0.39 -6.39 9.72
CA GLY A 50 1.73 -6.80 9.30
C GLY A 50 2.74 -6.61 10.42
N THR A 51 3.65 -7.57 10.59
CA THR A 51 4.80 -7.45 11.48
C THR A 51 6.06 -7.78 10.69
N THR A 52 7.07 -6.91 10.80
CA THR A 52 8.40 -7.08 10.21
C THR A 52 9.43 -7.29 11.30
#